data_AF-A0A9W7PU08-F1
#
_entry.id   AF-A0A9W7PU08-F1
#
_cell.length_a   1.000
_cell.length_b   1.000
_cell.length_c   1.000
_cell.angle_alpha   90.00
_cell.angle_beta   90.00
_cell.angle_gamma   90.00
#
_symmetry.space_group_name_H-M   'P 1'
#
loop_
_entity.id
_entity.type
_entity.pdbx_description
1 polymer ?
#
loop_
_entity_poly.entity_id
_entity_poly.type
_entity_poly.pdbx_seq_one_letter_code
_entity_poly.pdbx_strand_id
1 'polypeptide(L)' 'MNEKLIEKMIIKSFQQYQCSPISKEDQEMLVKHIQTVTHSNIEIDLYEEIEDIVYDYVTGKQ' A
#
# COMPACT_ATOMS: atom_id res chain seq x y z
N MET A 1 9.13 -9.38 -4.15
CA MET A 1 7.86 -9.44 -3.39
C MET A 1 6.76 -9.99 -4.29
N ASN A 2 5.73 -10.66 -3.74
CA ASN A 2 4.57 -11.10 -4.54
C ASN A 2 3.57 -9.95 -4.71
N GLU A 3 3.40 -9.45 -5.94
CA GLU A 3 2.48 -8.35 -6.26
C GLU A 3 1.06 -8.58 -5.79
N LYS A 4 0.51 -9.79 -5.99
CA LYS A 4 -0.84 -10.15 -5.54
C LYS A 4 -1.02 -10.09 -4.03
N LEU A 5 0.07 -10.25 -3.27
CA LEU A 5 0.03 -10.10 -1.82
C LEU A 5 -0.09 -8.63 -1.44
N ILE A 6 0.73 -7.77 -2.06
CA ILE A 6 0.69 -6.32 -1.86
C ILE A 6 -0.69 -5.77 -2.21
N GLU A 7 -1.26 -6.15 -3.37
CA GLU A 7 -2.61 -5.73 -3.77
C GLU A 7 -3.67 -6.09 -2.72
N LYS A 8 -3.62 -7.31 -2.19
CA LYS A 8 -4.56 -7.75 -1.15
C LYS A 8 -4.40 -6.97 0.15
N MET A 9 -3.16 -6.60 0.51
CA MET A 9 -2.88 -5.83 1.72
C MET A 9 -3.38 -4.38 1.56
N ILE A 10 -3.10 -3.74 0.43
CA ILE A 10 -3.64 -2.42 0.09
C ILE A 10 -5.18 -2.42 0.21
N ILE A 11 -5.86 -3.36 -0.44
CA ILE A 11 -7.33 -3.45 -0.40
C ILE A 11 -7.83 -3.61 1.04
N LYS A 12 -7.16 -4.42 1.87
CA LYS A 12 -7.51 -4.59 3.29
C LYS A 12 -7.33 -3.29 4.08
N SER A 13 -6.24 -2.56 3.87
CA SER A 13 -5.99 -1.28 4.55
C SER A 13 -7.04 -0.24 4.16
N PHE A 14 -7.39 -0.11 2.87
CA PHE A 14 -8.48 0.79 2.44
C PHE A 14 -9.83 0.43 3.09
N GLN A 15 -10.14 -0.87 3.22
CA GLN A 15 -11.34 -1.33 3.90
C GLN A 15 -11.34 -0.99 5.40
N GLN A 16 -10.19 -1.08 6.08
CA GLN A 16 -10.05 -0.71 7.49
C GLN A 16 -10.31 0.79 7.70
N TYR A 17 -9.84 1.64 6.79
CA TYR A 17 -10.08 3.08 6.84
C TYR A 17 -11.49 3.49 6.36
N GLN A 18 -12.34 2.53 6.00
CA GLN A 18 -13.68 2.77 5.43
C GLN A 18 -13.65 3.68 4.19
N CYS A 19 -12.55 3.64 3.45
CA CYS A 19 -12.37 4.42 2.24
C CYS A 19 -13.00 3.72 1.04
N SER A 20 -13.42 4.54 0.06
CA SER A 20 -13.96 4.02 -1.20
C SER A 20 -12.88 3.23 -1.97
N PRO A 21 -13.28 2.25 -2.79
CA PRO A 21 -12.33 1.51 -3.62
C PRO A 21 -11.54 2.48 -4.51
N ILE A 22 -10.22 2.33 -4.48
CA ILE A 22 -9.29 3.13 -5.29
C ILE A 22 -9.46 2.86 -6.78
N SER A 23 -9.10 3.85 -7.59
CA SER A 23 -9.00 3.64 -9.03
C SER A 23 -7.90 2.62 -9.34
N LYS A 24 -7.99 1.97 -10.51
CA LYS A 24 -6.97 1.01 -10.93
C LYS A 24 -5.59 1.67 -11.08
N GLU A 25 -5.56 2.93 -11.52
CA GLU A 25 -4.33 3.70 -11.70
C GLU A 25 -3.66 3.99 -10.35
N ASP A 26 -4.43 4.41 -9.35
CA ASP A 26 -3.93 4.63 -7.99
C ASP A 26 -3.42 3.33 -7.37
N GLN A 27 -4.12 2.22 -7.60
CA GLN A 27 -3.69 0.91 -7.13
C GLN A 27 -2.34 0.51 -7.74
N GLU A 28 -2.17 0.65 -9.05
CA GLU A 28 -0.91 0.36 -9.73
C GLU A 28 0.23 1.27 -9.25
N MET A 29 -0.06 2.55 -8.97
CA MET A 29 0.90 3.49 -8.40
C MET A 29 1.35 3.07 -6.99
N LEU A 30 0.42 2.74 -6.10
CA LEU A 30 0.70 2.30 -4.74
C LEU A 30 1.51 0.99 -4.71
N VAL A 31 1.14 0.03 -5.56
CA VAL A 31 1.88 -1.23 -5.70
C VAL A 31 3.34 -0.97 -6.09
N LYS A 32 3.59 -0.12 -7.09
CA LYS A 32 4.96 0.24 -7.50
C LYS A 32 5.74 0.94 -6.39
N HIS A 33 5.08 1.85 -5.67
CA HIS A 33 5.71 2.56 -4.56
C HIS A 33 6.13 1.60 -3.44
N ILE A 34 5.21 0.74 -2.98
CA ILE A 34 5.48 -0.30 -1.97
C ILE A 34 6.58 -1.24 -2.43
N GLN A 35 6.55 -1.69 -3.68
CA GLN A 35 7.62 -2.52 -4.24
C GLN A 35 8.99 -1.82 -4.18
N THR A 36 9.04 -0.51 -4.44
CA THR A 36 10.30 0.27 -4.40
C THR A 36 10.84 0.40 -2.98
N VAL A 37 9.98 0.76 -2.02
CA VAL A 37 10.38 0.93 -0.61
C VAL A 37 10.84 -0.40 -0.03
N THR A 38 10.08 -1.46 -0.26
CA THR A 38 10.36 -2.79 0.29
C THR A 38 11.50 -3.52 -0.41
N HIS A 39 11.84 -3.18 -1.66
CA HIS A 39 13.04 -3.72 -2.31
C HIS A 39 14.33 -3.20 -1.67
N SER A 40 14.25 -2.04 -1.01
CA SER A 40 15.39 -1.37 -0.39
C SER A 40 15.72 -1.93 1.00
N ASN A 41 14.81 -2.71 1.61
CA ASN A 41 14.92 -3.09 3.01
C ASN A 41 14.32 -4.49 3.27
N ILE A 42 15.19 -5.50 3.46
CA ILE A 42 14.82 -6.93 3.53
C ILE A 42 14.16 -7.29 4.88
N GLU A 43 14.37 -6.49 5.93
CA GLU A 43 13.84 -6.71 7.29
C GLU A 43 12.58 -5.88 7.59
N ILE A 44 11.99 -5.21 6.59
CA ILE A 44 10.84 -4.33 6.82
C ILE A 44 9.57 -5.13 7.16
N ASP A 45 8.81 -4.65 8.14
CA ASP A 45 7.46 -5.17 8.37
C ASP A 45 6.55 -4.70 7.24
N LEU A 46 6.33 -5.60 6.27
CA LEU A 46 5.54 -5.31 5.08
C LEU A 46 4.10 -4.90 5.43
N TYR A 47 3.55 -5.37 6.54
CA TYR A 47 2.19 -5.08 6.90
C TYR A 47 2.06 -3.65 7.43
N GLU A 48 2.92 -3.26 8.37
CA GLU A 48 2.95 -1.89 8.92
C GLU A 48 3.26 -0.87 7.82
N GLU A 49 4.27 -1.14 6.98
CA GLU A 49 4.67 -0.22 5.92
C GLU A 49 3.54 0.04 4.90
N ILE A 50 2.77 -1.00 4.55
CA ILE A 50 1.63 -0.83 3.64
C ILE A 50 0.51 -0.04 4.31
N GLU A 51 0.24 -0.25 5.59
CA GLU A 51 -0.75 0.54 6.33
C GLU A 51 -0.35 2.02 6.38
N ASP A 52 0.91 2.32 6.68
CA ASP A 52 1.44 3.69 6.73
C ASP A 52 1.34 4.38 5.36
N ILE A 53 1.78 3.72 4.28
CA ILE A 53 1.70 4.25 2.92
C ILE A 53 0.23 4.52 2.51
N VAL A 54 -0.68 3.61 2.83
CA VAL A 54 -2.10 3.78 2.52
C VAL A 54 -2.71 4.91 3.37
N TYR A 55 -2.34 5.02 4.63
CA TYR A 55 -2.78 6.09 5.52
C TYR A 55 -2.33 7.46 5.00
N ASP A 56 -1.06 7.59 4.61
CA ASP A 56 -0.50 8.83 4.03
C ASP A 56 -1.22 9.21 2.74
N TYR A 57 -1.45 8.23 1.86
CA TYR A 57 -2.24 8.42 0.64
C TYR A 57 -3.67 8.92 0.93
N VAL A 58 -4.38 8.29 1.88
CA VAL A 58 -5.75 8.65 2.23
C VAL A 58 -5.84 10.03 2.90
N THR A 59 -4.86 10.36 3.74
CA THR A 59 -4.84 11.62 4.48
C THR A 59 -4.23 12.77 3.68
N GLY A 60 -3.65 12.49 2.51
CA GLY A 60 -2.94 13.48 1.68
C GLY A 60 -1.65 13.98 2.35
N LYS A 61 -1.12 13.24 3.31
CA LYS A 61 0.20 13.50 3.88
C LYS A 61 1.22 12.92 2.92
N GLN A 62 1.93 13.79 2.21
CA GLN A 62 3.13 13.45 1.44
C GLN A 62 4.31 14.21 2.01
#